data_AF-A0A6P9DR50-F1
#
_entry.id   AF-A0A6P9DR50-F1
#
_cell.length_a   1.000
_cell.length_b   1.000
_cell.length_c   1.000
_cell.angle_alpha   90.00
_cell.angle_beta   90.00
_cell.angle_gamma   90.00
#
_symmetry.space_group_name_H-M   'P 1'
#
loop_
_entity.id
_entity.type
_entity.pdbx_description
1 polymer ?
#
loop_
_entity_poly.entity_id
_entity_poly.type
_entity_poly.pdbx_seq_one_letter_code
_entity_poly.pdbx_strand_id
1 'polypeptide(L)'
;MGCESLSVALAIVLLLEPCLSLACLQCDSNFSSHFSSYAPKLSRKSWGLGVVPVAGRRLRGWAQDTLQELNLKISPDIPVEKLHTIATTVYGKLDMLFKNHTYKPGDLPKKLDSIFEEQIKMLQDAIVESRIKCENHCGLNHYEAISCQTCNATKPTCFGYNCSSSDKWKDALNELYDYVKGLNKEPEVWASALRQVPTFSHCTAESPDTLNFTSIGDTLSKNWLKMMALKDMEEDAALLKLLEPTC
;
A
#
# COMPACT_ATOMS: atom_id res chain seq x y z
N MET A 1 51.57 -5.40 -16.10
CA MET A 1 51.33 -6.54 -15.18
C MET A 1 51.68 -6.04 -13.80
N GLY A 2 50.79 -5.80 -12.84
CA GLY A 2 49.40 -6.20 -12.62
C GLY A 2 49.21 -6.36 -11.10
N CYS A 3 48.00 -6.09 -10.62
CA CYS A 3 47.47 -6.22 -9.24
C CYS A 3 47.79 -5.08 -8.27
N GLU A 4 46.96 -4.02 -8.15
CA GLU A 4 45.54 -3.91 -7.74
C GLU A 4 45.34 -3.75 -6.22
N SER A 5 45.22 -2.47 -5.81
CA SER A 5 43.99 -1.89 -5.25
C SER A 5 42.98 -2.88 -4.62
N LEU A 6 43.30 -3.38 -3.42
CA LEU A 6 42.34 -4.05 -2.53
C LEU A 6 42.18 -3.25 -1.23
N SER A 7 41.66 -2.03 -1.30
CA SER A 7 41.27 -1.31 -0.06
C SER A 7 40.28 -0.16 -0.20
N VAL A 8 39.55 -0.07 -1.32
CA VAL A 8 38.50 0.97 -1.47
C VAL A 8 37.11 0.38 -1.71
N ALA A 9 37.02 -0.89 -2.14
CA ALA A 9 35.73 -1.53 -2.40
C ALA A 9 34.92 -1.86 -1.13
N LEU A 10 35.55 -2.00 0.05
CA LEU A 10 34.83 -2.39 1.27
C LEU A 10 34.19 -1.21 2.02
N ALA A 11 34.57 0.03 1.74
CA ALA A 11 34.07 1.21 2.46
C ALA A 11 32.78 1.80 1.83
N ILE A 12 32.51 1.53 0.55
CA ILE A 12 31.36 2.12 -0.17
C ILE A 12 30.07 1.31 0.05
N VAL A 13 30.17 0.05 0.52
CA VAL A 13 28.98 -0.80 0.77
C VAL A 13 28.21 -0.42 2.05
N LEU A 14 28.73 0.49 2.88
CA LEU A 14 28.04 0.97 4.08
C LEU A 14 27.19 2.23 3.88
N LEU A 15 27.13 2.79 2.66
CA LEU A 15 26.27 3.94 2.31
C LEU A 15 25.06 3.56 1.45
N LEU A 16 24.95 2.30 1.04
CA LEU A 16 23.69 1.74 0.60
C LEU A 16 23.07 1.13 1.85
N GLU A 17 22.28 1.92 2.58
CA GLU A 17 21.21 1.31 3.35
C GLU A 17 20.52 0.36 2.38
N PRO A 18 20.54 -0.97 2.62
CA PRO A 18 19.57 -1.80 1.95
C PRO A 18 18.26 -1.13 2.35
N CYS A 19 17.48 -0.66 1.38
CA CYS A 19 16.05 -0.57 1.57
C CYS A 19 15.64 -1.99 1.92
N LEU A 20 15.78 -2.38 3.20
CA LEU A 20 15.01 -3.43 3.81
C LEU A 20 13.62 -2.92 3.53
N SER A 21 13.01 -3.48 2.49
CA SER A 21 11.63 -3.24 2.18
C SER A 21 10.91 -3.72 3.43
N LEU A 22 10.62 -2.78 4.32
CA LEU A 22 9.85 -3.05 5.52
C LEU A 22 8.47 -3.48 5.03
N ALA A 23 7.77 -4.21 5.86
CA ALA A 23 6.43 -4.68 5.55
C ALA A 23 5.41 -3.87 6.35
N CYS A 24 4.19 -3.69 5.83
CA CYS A 24 3.14 -2.91 6.50
C CYS A 24 3.10 -3.16 8.01
N LEU A 25 2.99 -4.43 8.42
CA LEU A 25 2.86 -4.79 9.84
C LEU A 25 4.10 -4.48 10.68
N GLN A 26 5.30 -4.46 10.08
CA GLN A 26 6.54 -4.10 10.76
C GLN A 26 6.61 -2.62 11.12
N CYS A 27 5.83 -1.78 10.45
CA CYS A 27 5.75 -0.36 10.78
C CYS A 27 4.99 -0.11 12.09
N ASP A 28 4.28 -1.10 12.64
CA ASP A 28 3.74 -1.00 14.00
C ASP A 28 4.87 -1.13 15.04
N SER A 29 4.95 -0.16 15.95
CA SER A 29 5.99 -0.08 16.98
C SER A 29 6.13 -1.33 17.86
N ASN A 30 5.06 -2.13 18.02
CA ASN A 30 5.06 -3.31 18.87
C ASN A 30 5.42 -4.60 18.12
N PHE A 31 5.58 -4.55 16.79
CA PHE A 31 5.81 -5.72 15.96
C PHE A 31 7.01 -6.55 16.45
N SER A 32 8.16 -5.90 16.62
CA SER A 32 9.40 -6.59 17.01
C SER A 32 9.26 -7.30 18.36
N SER A 33 8.62 -6.64 19.33
CA SER A 33 8.37 -7.19 20.68
C SER A 33 7.45 -8.41 20.62
N HIS A 34 6.32 -8.32 19.91
CA HIS A 34 5.39 -9.46 19.78
C HIS A 34 6.02 -10.64 19.04
N PHE A 35 6.60 -10.39 17.86
CA PHE A 35 7.13 -11.47 17.02
C PHE A 35 8.34 -12.18 17.65
N SER A 36 9.21 -11.46 18.34
CA SER A 36 10.31 -12.07 19.09
C SER A 36 9.82 -12.96 20.25
N SER A 37 8.62 -12.70 20.80
CA SER A 37 8.03 -13.51 21.87
C SER A 37 7.52 -14.89 21.42
N TYR A 38 7.24 -15.08 20.12
CA TYR A 38 6.64 -16.31 19.62
C TYR A 38 7.65 -17.42 19.36
N ALA A 39 8.85 -17.07 18.86
CA ALA A 39 9.88 -18.06 18.55
C ALA A 39 10.28 -18.95 19.75
N PRO A 40 10.46 -18.42 20.98
CA PRO A 40 10.73 -19.24 22.17
C PRO A 40 9.59 -20.21 22.53
N LYS A 41 8.35 -19.93 22.12
CA LYS A 41 7.17 -20.77 22.39
C LYS A 41 7.06 -21.96 21.41
N LEU A 42 7.88 -21.99 20.36
CA LEU A 42 7.99 -23.10 19.42
C LEU A 42 8.90 -24.21 19.98
N SER A 43 8.38 -25.02 20.92
CA SER A 43 9.11 -26.18 21.43
C SER A 43 8.84 -27.45 20.61
N ARG A 44 9.89 -28.24 20.34
CA ARG A 44 9.76 -29.57 19.70
C ARG A 44 8.87 -30.52 20.51
N LYS A 45 8.85 -30.35 21.84
CA LYS A 45 8.02 -31.11 22.78
C LYS A 45 6.53 -30.78 22.63
N SER A 46 6.21 -29.52 22.32
CA SER A 46 4.84 -29.02 22.20
C SER A 46 4.27 -29.21 20.79
N TRP A 47 5.12 -29.16 19.75
CA TRP A 47 4.67 -29.07 18.36
C TRP A 47 5.16 -30.20 17.44
N GLY A 48 6.18 -30.95 17.84
CA GLY A 48 6.78 -32.03 17.03
C GLY A 48 7.96 -31.57 16.15
N LEU A 49 8.81 -32.53 15.75
CA LEU A 49 10.09 -32.27 15.07
C LEU A 49 9.96 -31.61 13.69
N GLY A 50 8.92 -31.94 12.92
CA GLY A 50 8.70 -31.39 11.58
C GLY A 50 7.94 -30.05 11.55
N VAL A 51 7.20 -29.72 12.61
CA VAL A 51 6.33 -28.54 12.67
C VAL A 51 7.10 -27.28 13.04
N VAL A 52 8.02 -27.39 14.02
CA VAL A 52 8.79 -26.24 14.54
C VAL A 52 9.59 -25.52 13.44
N PRO A 53 10.32 -26.21 12.53
CA PRO A 53 11.03 -25.53 11.45
C PRO A 53 10.11 -24.78 10.48
N VAL A 54 8.96 -25.35 10.15
CA VAL A 54 7.97 -24.74 9.22
C VAL A 54 7.33 -23.52 9.86
N ALA A 55 6.79 -23.66 11.07
CA ALA A 55 6.19 -22.55 11.82
C ALA A 55 7.22 -21.43 12.09
N GLY A 56 8.45 -21.80 12.45
CA GLY A 56 9.52 -20.84 12.65
C GLY A 56 9.93 -20.10 11.38
N ARG A 57 9.91 -20.76 10.21
CA ARG A 57 10.10 -20.07 8.92
C ARG A 57 8.96 -19.08 8.66
N ARG A 58 7.70 -19.45 8.90
CA ARG A 58 6.58 -18.55 8.67
C ARG A 58 6.67 -17.27 9.52
N LEU A 59 6.98 -17.39 10.80
CA LEU A 59 7.12 -16.23 11.69
C LEU A 59 8.29 -15.32 11.30
N ARG A 60 9.42 -15.88 10.85
CA ARG A 60 10.58 -15.07 10.41
C ARG A 60 10.36 -14.42 9.05
N GLY A 61 9.69 -15.12 8.13
CA GLY A 61 9.36 -14.60 6.81
C GLY A 61 8.21 -13.59 6.80
N TRP A 62 7.39 -13.58 7.86
CA TRP A 62 6.11 -12.88 7.94
C TRP A 62 6.11 -11.48 7.32
N ALA A 63 7.10 -10.67 7.65
CA ALA A 63 7.24 -9.34 7.09
C ALA A 63 7.48 -9.37 5.58
N GLN A 64 8.58 -9.98 5.15
CA GLN A 64 8.94 -10.04 3.74
C GLN A 64 7.82 -10.64 2.88
N ASP A 65 7.20 -11.72 3.39
CA ASP A 65 6.10 -12.40 2.74
C ASP A 65 4.86 -11.48 2.63
N THR A 66 4.61 -10.61 3.63
CA THR A 66 3.50 -9.65 3.59
C THR A 66 3.61 -8.73 2.39
N LEU A 67 4.79 -8.16 2.14
CA LEU A 67 4.96 -7.23 1.03
C LEU A 67 4.78 -7.93 -0.33
N GLN A 68 5.26 -9.16 -0.44
CA GLN A 68 5.11 -9.98 -1.65
C GLN A 68 3.63 -10.31 -1.93
N GLU A 69 2.87 -10.67 -0.90
CA GLU A 69 1.48 -11.16 -1.02
C GLU A 69 0.44 -10.04 -1.09
N LEU A 70 0.78 -8.81 -0.66
CA LEU A 70 -0.10 -7.65 -0.85
C LEU A 70 -0.47 -7.46 -2.32
N ASN A 71 0.48 -7.68 -3.24
CA ASN A 71 0.29 -7.69 -4.70
C ASN A 71 -0.69 -6.60 -5.21
N LEU A 72 -0.55 -5.38 -4.69
CA LEU A 72 -1.38 -4.25 -5.07
C LEU A 72 -0.78 -3.54 -6.29
N LYS A 73 -1.64 -3.15 -7.23
CA LYS A 73 -1.27 -2.27 -8.35
C LYS A 73 -1.17 -0.80 -7.95
N ILE A 74 -1.40 -0.50 -6.67
CA ILE A 74 -1.41 0.83 -6.09
C ILE A 74 -0.35 0.90 -4.99
N SER A 75 0.12 2.11 -4.67
CA SER A 75 1.05 2.32 -3.56
C SER A 75 0.44 1.73 -2.27
N PRO A 76 1.17 0.87 -1.53
CA PRO A 76 0.68 0.28 -0.31
C PRO A 76 0.85 1.26 0.85
N ASP A 77 0.14 2.39 0.79
CA ASP A 77 0.07 3.38 1.86
C ASP A 77 -1.21 3.15 2.67
N ILE A 78 -1.08 3.10 4.00
CA ILE A 78 -2.19 2.78 4.91
C ILE A 78 -2.28 3.84 6.02
N PRO A 79 -3.49 4.27 6.44
CA PRO A 79 -3.63 5.11 7.61
C PRO A 79 -3.08 4.42 8.86
N VAL A 80 -2.38 5.19 9.71
CA VAL A 80 -1.67 4.66 10.88
C VAL A 80 -2.63 3.96 11.84
N GLU A 81 -3.84 4.51 12.04
CA GLU A 81 -4.86 3.91 12.91
C GLU A 81 -5.37 2.56 12.39
N LYS A 82 -5.54 2.42 11.06
CA LYS A 82 -5.95 1.15 10.44
C LYS A 82 -4.84 0.12 10.57
N LEU A 83 -3.59 0.51 10.33
CA LEU A 83 -2.43 -0.37 10.53
C LEU A 83 -2.36 -0.89 11.96
N HIS A 84 -2.46 -0.01 12.95
CA HIS A 84 -2.41 -0.39 14.36
C HIS A 84 -3.54 -1.35 14.75
N THR A 85 -4.76 -1.10 14.24
CA THR A 85 -5.92 -1.98 14.46
C THR A 85 -5.69 -3.38 13.88
N ILE A 86 -5.10 -3.46 12.69
CA ILE A 86 -4.77 -4.74 12.04
C ILE A 86 -3.66 -5.45 12.84
N ALA A 87 -2.61 -4.73 13.23
CA ALA A 87 -1.50 -5.25 14.01
C ALA A 87 -1.97 -5.86 15.34
N THR A 88 -2.76 -5.13 16.12
CA THR A 88 -3.32 -5.62 17.38
C THR A 88 -4.22 -6.83 17.19
N THR A 89 -4.99 -6.88 16.11
CA THR A 89 -5.83 -8.04 15.76
C THR A 89 -4.98 -9.28 15.46
N VAL A 90 -3.91 -9.12 14.67
CA VAL A 90 -2.96 -10.21 14.35
C VAL A 90 -2.26 -10.69 15.61
N TYR A 91 -1.77 -9.78 16.46
CA TYR A 91 -1.13 -10.12 17.72
C TYR A 91 -2.07 -10.91 18.63
N GLY A 92 -3.33 -10.49 18.77
CA GLY A 92 -4.33 -11.20 19.57
C GLY A 92 -4.59 -12.63 19.09
N LYS A 93 -4.66 -12.83 17.76
CA LYS A 93 -4.81 -14.18 17.17
C LYS A 93 -3.57 -15.05 17.41
N LEU A 94 -2.37 -14.50 17.24
CA LEU A 94 -1.11 -15.21 17.51
C LEU A 94 -0.96 -15.53 19.00
N ASP A 95 -1.27 -14.59 19.89
CA ASP A 95 -1.23 -14.77 21.34
C ASP A 95 -2.17 -15.91 21.76
N MET A 96 -3.40 -15.93 21.24
CA MET A 96 -4.35 -17.01 21.49
C MET A 96 -3.83 -18.37 20.96
N LEU A 97 -3.25 -18.39 19.76
CA LEU A 97 -2.68 -19.59 19.15
C LEU A 97 -1.55 -20.17 20.01
N PHE A 98 -0.67 -19.32 20.54
CA PHE A 98 0.46 -19.75 21.37
C PHE A 98 0.09 -20.00 22.84
N LYS A 99 -1.04 -19.48 23.33
CA LYS A 99 -1.55 -19.72 24.70
C LYS A 99 -2.32 -21.05 24.82
N ASN A 100 -3.12 -21.41 23.83
CA ASN A 100 -4.12 -22.48 23.97
C ASN A 100 -3.61 -23.91 23.83
N HIS A 101 -2.30 -24.15 23.74
CA HIS A 101 -1.66 -25.48 23.67
C HIS A 101 -2.46 -26.51 22.85
N THR A 102 -3.09 -26.14 21.73
CA THR A 102 -4.17 -26.97 21.17
C THR A 102 -3.55 -28.04 20.27
N TYR A 103 -3.46 -29.24 20.84
CA TYR A 103 -2.66 -30.36 20.37
C TYR A 103 -3.30 -31.11 19.20
N LYS A 104 -2.81 -30.87 17.98
CA LYS A 104 -2.70 -31.88 16.90
C LYS A 104 -1.48 -31.55 16.02
N PRO A 105 -0.59 -32.52 15.71
CA PRO A 105 0.50 -32.32 14.76
C PRO A 105 -0.02 -31.87 13.39
N GLY A 106 0.56 -30.80 12.82
CA GLY A 106 0.19 -30.26 11.51
C GLY A 106 -0.84 -29.12 11.52
N ASP A 107 -1.48 -28.83 12.65
CA ASP A 107 -2.48 -27.74 12.73
C ASP A 107 -1.84 -26.36 12.88
N LEU A 108 -0.66 -26.25 13.51
CA LEU A 108 -0.01 -24.97 13.77
C LEU A 108 0.38 -24.22 12.48
N PRO A 109 1.09 -24.83 11.50
CA PRO A 109 1.44 -24.13 10.26
C PRO A 109 0.20 -23.63 9.52
N LYS A 110 -0.83 -24.48 9.40
CA LYS A 110 -2.10 -24.09 8.76
C LYS A 110 -2.79 -22.91 9.47
N LYS A 111 -2.77 -22.88 10.81
CA LYS A 111 -3.32 -21.76 11.58
C LYS A 111 -2.51 -20.48 11.41
N LEU A 112 -1.18 -20.59 11.35
CA LEU A 112 -0.32 -19.43 11.07
C LEU A 112 -0.57 -18.90 9.65
N ASP A 113 -0.65 -19.77 8.66
CA ASP A 113 -0.97 -19.41 7.27
C ASP A 113 -2.36 -18.75 7.20
N SER A 114 -3.36 -19.29 7.87
CA SER A 114 -4.70 -18.68 7.93
C SER A 114 -4.71 -17.29 8.56
N ILE A 115 -3.97 -17.06 9.66
CA ILE A 115 -3.84 -15.73 10.28
C ILE A 115 -3.11 -14.77 9.33
N PHE A 116 -2.08 -15.26 8.64
CA PHE A 116 -1.32 -14.49 7.68
C PHE A 116 -2.19 -14.07 6.48
N GLU A 117 -2.91 -15.01 5.87
CA GLU A 117 -3.84 -14.73 4.76
C GLU A 117 -4.93 -13.74 5.15
N GLU A 118 -5.47 -13.86 6.36
CA GLU A 118 -6.46 -12.90 6.89
C GLU A 118 -5.85 -11.51 7.07
N GLN A 119 -4.61 -11.41 7.54
CA GLN A 119 -3.89 -10.14 7.59
C GLN A 119 -3.73 -9.52 6.20
N ILE A 120 -3.34 -10.31 5.18
CA ILE A 120 -3.19 -9.79 3.82
C ILE A 120 -4.49 -9.15 3.35
N LYS A 121 -5.62 -9.83 3.55
CA LYS A 121 -6.94 -9.29 3.20
C LYS A 121 -7.26 -8.00 3.96
N MET A 122 -7.08 -8.00 5.29
CA MET A 122 -7.32 -6.80 6.10
C MET A 122 -6.47 -5.60 5.64
N LEU A 123 -5.20 -5.84 5.27
CA LEU A 123 -4.34 -4.79 4.75
C LEU A 123 -4.80 -4.30 3.37
N GLN A 124 -5.12 -5.21 2.45
CA GLN A 124 -5.65 -4.87 1.13
C GLN A 124 -6.93 -4.05 1.24
N ASP A 125 -7.90 -4.52 2.03
CA ASP A 125 -9.16 -3.84 2.26
C ASP A 125 -8.93 -2.46 2.88
N ALA A 126 -8.07 -2.35 3.90
CA ALA A 126 -7.75 -1.08 4.52
C ALA A 126 -7.13 -0.06 3.55
N ILE A 127 -6.21 -0.48 2.69
CA ILE A 127 -5.56 0.38 1.69
C ILE A 127 -6.59 0.81 0.64
N VAL A 128 -7.36 -0.13 0.09
CA VAL A 128 -8.37 0.14 -0.94
C VAL A 128 -9.49 1.04 -0.41
N GLU A 129 -10.05 0.73 0.77
CA GLU A 129 -11.10 1.55 1.40
C GLU A 129 -10.61 2.97 1.69
N SER A 130 -9.38 3.13 2.16
CA SER A 130 -8.83 4.47 2.46
C SER A 130 -8.73 5.30 1.21
N ARG A 131 -8.35 4.70 0.08
CA ARG A 131 -8.33 5.33 -1.22
C ARG A 131 -9.73 5.66 -1.74
N ILE A 132 -10.68 4.72 -1.68
CA ILE A 132 -12.08 4.96 -2.08
C ILE A 132 -12.70 6.09 -1.24
N LYS A 133 -12.45 6.07 0.08
CA LYS A 133 -12.91 7.12 0.99
C LYS A 133 -12.29 8.46 0.63
N CYS A 134 -11.00 8.48 0.29
CA CYS A 134 -10.35 9.66 -0.23
C CYS A 134 -11.05 10.10 -1.52
N GLU A 135 -11.28 9.24 -2.51
CA GLU A 135 -11.93 9.63 -3.77
C GLU A 135 -13.41 10.07 -3.62
N ASN A 136 -14.03 9.90 -2.45
CA ASN A 136 -15.41 10.30 -2.16
C ASN A 136 -15.55 11.79 -1.74
N HIS A 137 -14.84 12.70 -2.42
CA HIS A 137 -15.11 14.14 -2.39
C HIS A 137 -15.10 14.72 -3.82
N CYS A 138 -15.20 16.04 -3.94
CA CYS A 138 -14.97 16.77 -5.17
C CYS A 138 -13.54 17.30 -5.19
N GLY A 139 -12.81 17.13 -6.29
CA GLY A 139 -11.49 17.78 -6.47
C GLY A 139 -10.32 16.96 -5.96
N LEU A 140 -9.25 17.63 -5.55
CA LEU A 140 -8.07 16.99 -4.94
C LEU A 140 -8.23 16.87 -3.43
N ASN A 141 -7.62 15.84 -2.86
CA ASN A 141 -7.47 15.68 -1.43
C ASN A 141 -6.31 14.74 -1.13
N HIS A 142 -6.00 14.62 0.15
CA HIS A 142 -4.99 13.71 0.64
C HIS A 142 -5.44 13.12 1.98
N TYR A 143 -4.78 12.06 2.40
CA TYR A 143 -4.90 11.52 3.76
C TYR A 143 -3.51 11.25 4.32
N GLU A 144 -3.39 11.30 5.64
CA GLU A 144 -2.14 10.93 6.31
C GLU A 144 -2.04 9.40 6.33
N ALA A 145 -0.88 8.89 5.94
CA ALA A 145 -0.63 7.46 5.86
C ALA A 145 0.82 7.14 6.25
N ILE A 146 1.11 5.86 6.29
CA ILE A 146 2.46 5.32 6.39
C ILE A 146 2.71 4.41 5.20
N SER A 147 3.89 4.54 4.60
CA SER A 147 4.32 3.65 3.52
C SER A 147 4.64 2.29 4.08
N CYS A 148 3.97 1.26 3.58
CA CYS A 148 4.25 -0.10 3.99
C CYS A 148 5.63 -0.60 3.56
N GLN A 149 6.33 0.09 2.65
CA GLN A 149 7.67 -0.28 2.17
C GLN A 149 8.79 0.37 2.97
N THR A 150 8.57 1.59 3.46
CA THR A 150 9.62 2.42 4.09
C THR A 150 9.32 2.77 5.54
N CYS A 151 8.10 2.53 6.01
CA CYS A 151 7.58 3.00 7.30
C CYS A 151 7.68 4.52 7.52
N ASN A 152 7.90 5.29 6.46
CA ASN A 152 7.86 6.74 6.51
C ASN A 152 6.42 7.24 6.43
N ALA A 153 6.15 8.36 7.09
CA ALA A 153 4.90 9.07 6.93
C ALA A 153 4.74 9.52 5.46
N THR A 154 3.58 9.26 4.89
CA THR A 154 3.21 9.62 3.52
C THR A 154 1.91 10.40 3.49
N LYS A 155 1.68 11.13 2.39
CA LYS A 155 0.42 11.85 2.13
C LYS A 155 -0.11 11.49 0.75
N PRO A 156 -0.69 10.28 0.57
CA PRO A 156 -1.21 9.87 -0.72
C PRO A 156 -2.29 10.85 -1.20
N THR A 157 -2.18 11.27 -2.46
CA THR A 157 -3.13 12.19 -3.09
C THR A 157 -4.19 11.40 -3.84
N CYS A 158 -5.43 11.86 -3.78
CA CYS A 158 -6.54 11.30 -4.55
C CYS A 158 -7.32 12.40 -5.27
N PHE A 159 -8.09 12.01 -6.28
CA PHE A 159 -8.97 12.90 -7.01
C PHE A 159 -10.37 12.34 -7.06
N GLY A 160 -11.34 13.11 -6.57
CA GLY A 160 -12.72 12.69 -6.41
C GLY A 160 -13.68 13.35 -7.40
N TYR A 161 -14.65 12.56 -7.87
CA TYR A 161 -15.66 12.98 -8.84
C TYR A 161 -16.98 13.40 -8.18
N ASN A 162 -17.08 13.44 -6.86
CA ASN A 162 -18.34 13.73 -6.15
C ASN A 162 -18.61 15.24 -6.05
N CYS A 163 -18.60 15.93 -7.20
CA CYS A 163 -18.85 17.36 -7.31
C CYS A 163 -20.34 17.68 -7.45
N SER A 164 -20.86 18.59 -6.63
CA SER A 164 -22.29 18.92 -6.56
C SER A 164 -22.80 19.81 -7.70
N SER A 165 -21.93 20.31 -8.57
CA SER A 165 -22.25 21.27 -9.63
C SER A 165 -21.13 21.35 -10.65
N SER A 166 -21.43 21.82 -11.87
CA SER A 166 -20.43 22.08 -12.92
C SER A 166 -19.34 23.06 -12.51
N ASP A 167 -19.69 24.09 -11.72
CA ASP A 167 -18.72 25.11 -11.29
C ASP A 167 -17.67 24.49 -10.36
N LYS A 168 -18.11 23.75 -9.34
CA LYS A 168 -17.21 22.96 -8.47
C LYS A 168 -16.37 21.94 -9.23
N TRP A 169 -16.94 21.29 -10.26
CA TRP A 169 -16.18 20.36 -11.10
C TRP A 169 -15.08 21.08 -11.89
N LYS A 170 -15.37 22.26 -12.43
CA LYS A 170 -14.39 23.10 -13.11
C LYS A 170 -13.27 23.54 -12.18
N ASP A 171 -13.61 23.94 -10.95
CA ASP A 171 -12.63 24.32 -9.94
C ASP A 171 -11.74 23.13 -9.56
N ALA A 172 -12.33 21.95 -9.36
CA ALA A 172 -11.63 20.70 -9.13
C ALA A 172 -10.62 20.35 -10.25
N LEU A 173 -10.99 20.53 -11.52
CA LEU A 173 -10.08 20.31 -12.65
C LEU A 173 -8.93 21.31 -12.66
N ASN A 174 -9.20 22.59 -12.39
CA ASN A 174 -8.16 23.61 -12.32
C ASN A 174 -7.15 23.29 -11.21
N GLU A 175 -7.63 22.92 -10.02
CA GLU A 175 -6.79 22.50 -8.90
C GLU A 175 -5.92 21.29 -9.25
N LEU A 176 -6.49 20.29 -9.93
CA LEU A 176 -5.75 19.13 -10.43
C LEU A 176 -4.61 19.54 -11.37
N TYR A 177 -4.86 20.48 -12.28
CA TYR A 177 -3.85 20.93 -13.23
C TYR A 177 -2.75 21.74 -12.57
N ASP A 178 -3.09 22.60 -11.62
CA ASP A 178 -2.12 23.38 -10.86
C ASP A 178 -1.23 22.46 -10.02
N TYR A 179 -1.81 21.43 -9.39
CA TYR A 179 -1.06 20.39 -8.69
C TYR A 179 -0.07 19.68 -9.62
N VAL A 180 -0.52 19.17 -10.76
CA VAL A 180 0.33 18.43 -11.72
C VAL A 180 1.48 19.30 -12.25
N LYS A 181 1.21 20.58 -12.52
CA LYS A 181 2.24 21.55 -12.95
C LYS A 181 3.23 21.92 -11.85
N GLY A 182 2.80 21.82 -10.58
CA GLY A 182 3.61 22.10 -9.40
C GLY A 182 4.52 20.94 -8.95
N LEU A 183 4.35 19.74 -9.53
CA LEU A 183 5.22 18.59 -9.25
C LEU A 183 6.69 18.88 -9.61
N ASN A 184 7.62 18.18 -8.95
CA ASN A 184 9.06 18.29 -9.22
C ASN A 184 9.32 18.03 -10.71
N LYS A 185 10.10 18.90 -11.37
CA LYS A 185 10.36 18.84 -12.82
C LYS A 185 11.44 17.84 -13.23
N GLU A 186 12.12 17.21 -12.27
CA GLU A 186 13.04 16.11 -12.57
C GLU A 186 12.25 14.92 -13.16
N PRO A 187 12.57 14.44 -14.39
CA PRO A 187 11.69 13.54 -15.13
C PRO A 187 11.30 12.26 -14.39
N GLU A 188 12.25 11.56 -13.75
CA GLU A 188 11.98 10.31 -13.03
C GLU A 188 11.10 10.52 -11.80
N VAL A 189 11.36 11.59 -11.05
CA VAL A 189 10.59 11.96 -9.86
C VAL A 189 9.19 12.43 -10.27
N TRP A 190 9.08 13.20 -11.36
CA TRP A 190 7.82 13.68 -11.89
C TRP A 190 6.91 12.53 -12.33
N ALA A 191 7.42 11.62 -13.16
CA ALA A 191 6.65 10.48 -13.65
C ALA A 191 6.19 9.56 -12.51
N SER A 192 7.04 9.35 -11.50
CA SER A 192 6.67 8.62 -10.28
C SER A 192 5.55 9.33 -9.51
N ALA A 193 5.68 10.64 -9.28
CA ALA A 193 4.68 11.44 -8.58
C ALA A 193 3.33 11.52 -9.33
N LEU A 194 3.37 11.63 -10.67
CA LEU A 194 2.17 11.66 -11.50
C LEU A 194 1.39 10.34 -11.37
N ARG A 195 2.07 9.19 -11.44
CA ARG A 195 1.42 7.87 -11.32
C ARG A 195 0.82 7.60 -9.93
N GLN A 196 1.24 8.34 -8.91
CA GLN A 196 0.60 8.27 -7.59
C GLN A 196 -0.79 8.91 -7.58
N VAL A 197 -1.08 9.83 -8.51
CA VAL A 197 -2.43 10.36 -8.68
C VAL A 197 -3.28 9.31 -9.40
N PRO A 198 -4.40 8.83 -8.80
CA PRO A 198 -5.20 7.74 -9.35
C PRO A 198 -5.60 7.93 -10.81
N THR A 199 -5.99 9.14 -11.16
CA THR A 199 -6.42 9.53 -12.50
C THR A 199 -5.32 9.38 -13.55
N PHE A 200 -4.05 9.40 -13.14
CA PHE A 200 -2.88 9.38 -14.01
C PHE A 200 -1.99 8.14 -13.79
N SER A 201 -2.49 7.11 -13.10
CA SER A 201 -1.70 5.90 -12.79
C SER A 201 -1.18 5.15 -14.03
N HIS A 202 -1.82 5.35 -15.19
CA HIS A 202 -1.47 4.73 -16.47
C HIS A 202 -0.60 5.62 -17.36
N CYS A 203 -0.34 6.87 -16.96
CA CYS A 203 0.39 7.81 -17.80
C CYS A 203 1.87 7.41 -17.97
N THR A 204 2.33 7.68 -19.19
CA THR A 204 3.72 7.49 -19.62
C THR A 204 4.43 8.80 -19.93
N ALA A 205 3.73 9.93 -19.89
CA ALA A 205 4.32 11.26 -19.97
C ALA A 205 5.54 11.40 -19.04
N GLU A 206 6.57 12.06 -19.54
CA GLU A 206 7.83 12.31 -18.81
C GLU A 206 7.97 13.76 -18.35
N SER A 207 7.06 14.64 -18.79
CA SER A 207 7.03 16.04 -18.38
C SER A 207 5.61 16.63 -18.46
N PRO A 208 5.31 17.67 -17.66
CA PRO A 208 3.99 18.30 -17.67
C PRO A 208 3.65 18.96 -19.01
N ASP A 209 4.66 19.39 -19.79
CA ASP A 209 4.47 20.06 -21.08
C ASP A 209 3.96 19.10 -22.18
N THR A 210 4.12 17.80 -21.98
CA THR A 210 3.60 16.76 -22.89
C THR A 210 2.14 16.40 -22.62
N LEU A 211 1.57 16.87 -21.50
CA LEU A 211 0.18 16.59 -21.16
C LEU A 211 -0.78 17.51 -21.91
N ASN A 212 -1.72 16.91 -22.64
CA ASN A 212 -2.83 17.64 -23.21
C ASN A 212 -3.96 17.78 -22.19
N PHE A 213 -3.87 18.81 -21.33
CA PHE A 213 -4.86 19.06 -20.28
C PHE A 213 -6.28 19.23 -20.80
N THR A 214 -6.48 19.74 -22.03
CA THR A 214 -7.80 19.81 -22.66
C THR A 214 -8.38 18.41 -22.90
N SER A 215 -7.63 17.53 -23.55
CA SER A 215 -8.06 16.15 -23.81
C SER A 215 -8.27 15.34 -22.53
N ILE A 216 -7.40 15.56 -21.53
CA ILE A 216 -7.54 14.96 -20.20
C ILE A 216 -8.85 15.46 -19.57
N GLY A 217 -9.06 16.77 -19.53
CA GLY A 217 -10.27 17.39 -18.97
C GLY A 217 -11.56 16.91 -19.60
N ASP A 218 -11.59 16.75 -20.92
CA ASP A 218 -12.75 16.19 -21.63
C ASP A 218 -13.04 14.76 -21.19
N THR A 219 -11.99 13.94 -21.01
CA THR A 219 -12.12 12.55 -20.56
C THR A 219 -12.63 12.47 -19.13
N LEU A 220 -12.05 13.26 -18.22
CA LEU A 220 -12.48 13.32 -16.83
C LEU A 220 -13.91 13.88 -16.69
N SER A 221 -14.27 14.86 -17.50
CA SER A 221 -15.62 15.44 -17.48
C SER A 221 -16.67 14.43 -17.97
N LYS A 222 -16.35 13.59 -18.98
CA LYS A 222 -17.21 12.47 -19.38
C LYS A 222 -17.40 11.45 -18.25
N ASN A 223 -16.32 11.13 -17.53
CA ASN A 223 -16.38 10.26 -16.35
C ASN A 223 -17.28 10.83 -15.26
N TRP A 224 -17.11 12.12 -14.94
CA TRP A 224 -17.93 12.83 -13.96
C TRP A 224 -19.41 12.80 -14.32
N LEU A 225 -19.78 13.15 -15.56
CA LEU A 225 -21.17 13.12 -16.03
C LEU A 225 -21.78 11.72 -15.94
N LYS A 226 -21.00 10.68 -16.28
CA LYS A 226 -21.45 9.29 -16.17
C LYS A 226 -21.71 8.89 -14.72
N MET A 227 -20.87 9.33 -13.80
CA MET A 227 -21.06 9.10 -12.36
C MET A 227 -22.28 9.84 -11.80
N MET A 228 -22.49 11.09 -12.20
CA MET A 228 -23.66 11.87 -11.78
C MET A 228 -24.96 11.19 -12.23
N ALA A 229 -25.01 10.73 -13.48
CA ALA A 229 -26.17 10.02 -14.00
C ALA A 229 -26.48 8.71 -13.24
N LEU A 230 -25.46 7.96 -12.82
CA LEU A 230 -25.66 6.75 -12.02
C LEU A 230 -26.15 7.03 -10.60
N LYS A 231 -25.61 8.07 -9.97
CA LYS A 231 -26.02 8.50 -8.63
C LYS A 231 -27.51 8.85 -8.59
N ASP A 232 -28.02 9.45 -9.67
CA ASP A 232 -29.44 9.77 -9.82
C ASP A 232 -30.33 8.53 -10.05
N MET A 233 -29.75 7.38 -10.42
CA MET A 233 -30.46 6.13 -10.67
C MET A 233 -30.43 5.15 -9.48
N GLU A 234 -29.82 5.52 -8.34
CA GLU A 234 -29.61 4.65 -7.16
C GLU A 234 -28.95 3.30 -7.47
N GLU A 235 -28.25 3.17 -8.59
CA GLU A 235 -27.49 1.97 -8.94
C GLU A 235 -26.10 2.01 -8.32
N ASP A 236 -25.63 0.87 -7.81
CA ASP A 236 -24.29 0.73 -7.25
C ASP A 236 -23.22 1.09 -8.31
N ALA A 237 -22.55 2.23 -8.11
CA ALA A 237 -21.43 2.69 -8.94
C ALA A 237 -20.21 1.74 -8.93
N ALA A 238 -20.28 0.63 -8.17
CA ALA A 238 -19.21 -0.32 -7.88
C ALA A 238 -18.61 -1.03 -9.11
N LEU A 239 -19.21 -0.89 -10.30
CA LEU A 239 -18.71 -1.49 -11.54
C LEU A 239 -18.45 -0.48 -12.66
N LEU A 240 -18.44 0.83 -12.37
CA LEU A 240 -18.20 1.81 -13.41
C LEU A 240 -16.74 1.82 -13.85
N LYS A 241 -16.46 1.21 -15.01
CA LYS A 241 -15.17 1.42 -15.68
C LYS A 241 -15.10 2.87 -16.16
N LEU A 242 -14.29 3.67 -15.49
CA LEU A 242 -13.94 5.02 -15.88
C LEU A 242 -13.04 4.99 -17.13
N LEU A 243 -13.17 6.00 -17.98
CA LEU A 243 -12.26 6.22 -19.09
C LEU A 243 -10.89 6.64 -18.54
N GLU A 244 -9.83 6.04 -19.06
CA GLU A 244 -8.47 6.44 -18.75
C GLU A 244 -8.08 7.63 -19.66
N PRO A 245 -7.59 8.74 -19.10
CA PRO A 245 -7.13 9.87 -19.90
C PRO A 245 -5.90 9.48 -20.73
N THR A 246 -5.79 10.01 -21.94
CA THR A 246 -4.62 9.78 -22.79
C THR A 246 -3.45 10.64 -22.33
N CYS A 247 -2.40 9.95 -21.90
CA CYS A 247 -1.12 10.41 -21.37
C CYS A 247 -0.19 9.17 -21.33
#